data_AF-A0A321LEJ5-F1
#
_entry.id   AF-A0A321LEJ5-F1
#
_cell.length_a   1.000
_cell.length_b   1.000
_cell.length_c   1.000
_cell.angle_alpha   90.00
_cell.angle_beta   90.00
_cell.angle_gamma   90.00
#
_symmetry.space_group_name_H-M   'P 1'
#
loop_
_entity.id
_entity.type
_entity.pdbx_description
1 polymer ?
#
loop_
_entity_poly.entity_id
_entity_poly.type
_entity_poly.pdbx_seq_one_letter_code
_entity_poly.pdbx_strand_id
1 'polypeptide(L)' 'MQFKLRLNEEFVARIEELALKYNRRSANEIAAEIVMEFLDIWEQAEAAKRGILDQHKKLVKQSSARIARKS' A
#
# COMPACT_ATOMS: atom_id res chain seq x y z
N MET A 1 -1.09 -17.94 11.13
CA MET A 1 0.02 -17.06 11.57
C MET A 1 -0.60 -15.73 11.97
N GLN A 2 -0.39 -15.26 13.21
CA GLN A 2 -0.87 -13.93 13.64
C GLN A 2 0.29 -12.94 13.55
N PHE A 3 0.06 -11.79 12.92
CA PHE A 3 1.01 -10.67 12.90
C PHE A 3 0.53 -9.59 13.89
N LYS A 4 1.47 -8.83 14.46
CA LYS A 4 1.19 -7.74 15.41
C LYS A 4 1.65 -6.43 14.80
N LEU A 5 0.78 -5.42 14.82
CA LEU A 5 1.10 -4.07 14.41
C LEU A 5 1.30 -3.19 15.65
N ARG A 6 2.30 -2.32 15.61
CA ARG A 6 2.43 -1.22 16.58
C ARG A 6 1.95 0.05 15.89
N LEU A 7 0.86 0.59 16.41
CA LEU A 7 0.19 1.78 15.89
C LEU A 7 0.20 2.86 16.97
N ASN A 8 0.06 4.11 16.57
CA ASN A 8 -0.07 5.21 17.53
C ASN A 8 -1.41 5.13 18.28
N GLU A 9 -1.43 5.66 19.49
CA GLU A 9 -2.60 5.58 20.39
C GLU A 9 -3.84 6.22 19.79
N GLU A 10 -3.69 7.37 19.11
CA GLU A 10 -4.81 8.08 18.47
C GLU A 10 -5.53 7.21 17.42
N PHE A 11 -4.78 6.47 16.62
CA PHE A 11 -5.38 5.59 15.61
C PHE A 11 -6.11 4.42 16.24
N VAL A 12 -5.51 3.81 17.28
CA VAL A 12 -6.13 2.71 18.03
C VAL A 12 -7.43 3.17 18.66
N ALA A 13 -7.41 4.33 19.35
CA ALA A 13 -8.59 4.92 19.98
C ALA A 13 -9.71 5.16 18.96
N ARG A 14 -9.37 5.72 17.78
CA ARG A 14 -10.34 5.94 16.72
C ARG A 14 -10.98 4.65 16.22
N ILE A 15 -10.23 3.55 16.08
CA ILE A 15 -10.81 2.26 15.67
C ILE A 15 -11.68 1.65 16.77
N GLU A 16 -11.29 1.79 18.05
CA GLU A 16 -12.11 1.36 19.18
C GLU A 16 -13.44 2.12 19.25
N GLU A 17 -13.43 3.43 19.04
CA GLU A 17 -14.64 4.25 18.95
C GLU A 17 -15.55 3.80 17.81
N LEU A 18 -14.99 3.48 16.64
CA LEU A 18 -15.76 2.94 15.50
C LEU A 18 -16.37 1.59 15.85
N ALA A 19 -15.62 0.70 16.51
CA ALA A 19 -16.15 -0.60 16.92
C ALA A 19 -17.35 -0.45 17.87
N LEU A 20 -17.29 0.47 18.83
CA LEU A 20 -18.40 0.79 19.72
C LEU A 20 -19.58 1.39 18.95
N LYS A 21 -19.33 2.38 18.09
CA LYS A 21 -20.34 3.09 17.31
C LYS A 21 -21.15 2.16 16.39
N TYR A 22 -20.49 1.17 15.81
CA TYR A 22 -21.10 0.23 14.86
C TYR A 22 -21.42 -1.14 15.48
N ASN A 23 -21.35 -1.26 16.82
CA ASN A 23 -21.64 -2.49 17.56
C ASN A 23 -20.87 -3.72 17.03
N ARG A 24 -19.58 -3.54 16.73
CA ARG A 24 -18.67 -4.61 16.33
C ARG A 24 -18.08 -5.31 17.55
N ARG A 25 -17.59 -6.54 17.35
CA ARG A 25 -17.04 -7.37 18.43
C ARG A 25 -15.70 -6.86 18.92
N SER A 26 -14.92 -6.19 18.07
CA SER A 26 -13.62 -5.65 18.43
C SER A 26 -13.11 -4.61 17.44
N ALA A 27 -12.15 -3.79 17.87
CA ALA A 27 -11.37 -2.91 17.00
C ALA A 27 -10.69 -3.68 15.85
N ASN A 28 -10.26 -4.92 16.09
CA ASN A 28 -9.62 -5.75 15.07
C ASN A 28 -10.58 -6.12 13.92
N GLU A 29 -11.88 -6.24 14.20
CA GLU A 29 -12.90 -6.49 13.17
C GLU A 29 -13.01 -5.31 12.21
N ILE A 30 -13.11 -4.09 12.75
CA ILE A 30 -13.11 -2.85 11.95
C ILE A 30 -11.81 -2.71 11.16
N ALA A 31 -10.65 -2.92 11.81
CA ALA A 31 -9.36 -2.82 11.14
C ALA A 31 -9.22 -3.83 10.00
N ALA A 32 -9.72 -5.06 10.16
CA ALA A 32 -9.71 -6.07 9.12
C ALA A 32 -10.64 -5.71 7.96
N GLU A 33 -11.85 -5.22 8.23
CA GLU A 33 -12.79 -4.74 7.21
C GLU A 33 -12.16 -3.63 6.36
N ILE A 34 -11.57 -2.62 7.01
CA ILE A 34 -10.88 -1.53 6.32
C ILE A 34 -9.73 -2.07 5.47
N VAL A 35 -8.84 -2.90 6.04
CA VAL A 35 -7.70 -3.43 5.30
C VAL A 35 -8.18 -4.23 4.07
N MET A 36 -9.20 -5.06 4.20
CA MET A 36 -9.73 -5.83 3.06
C MET A 36 -10.30 -4.93 1.96
N GLU A 37 -11.04 -3.87 2.33
CA GLU A 37 -11.63 -2.95 1.35
C GLU A 37 -10.58 -2.20 0.51
N PHE A 38 -9.45 -1.87 1.11
CA PHE A 38 -8.39 -1.09 0.45
C PHE A 38 -7.22 -1.94 -0.10
N LEU A 39 -7.17 -3.24 0.20
CA LEU A 39 -6.04 -4.10 -0.18
C LEU A 39 -5.89 -4.20 -1.70
N ASP A 40 -6.99 -4.45 -2.41
CA ASP A 40 -6.99 -4.62 -3.86
C ASP A 40 -6.59 -3.32 -4.57
N ILE A 41 -7.09 -2.18 -4.07
CA ILE A 41 -6.74 -0.85 -4.58
C ILE A 41 -5.24 -0.58 -4.39
N TRP A 42 -4.70 -0.94 -3.23
CA TRP A 42 -3.29 -0.77 -2.93
C TRP A 42 -2.41 -1.65 -3.83
N GLU A 43 -2.79 -2.91 -4.05
CA GLU A 43 -2.07 -3.82 -4.94
C GLU A 43 -2.02 -3.29 -6.38
N GLN A 44 -3.16 -2.82 -6.90
CA GLN A 44 -3.22 -2.20 -8.23
C GLN A 44 -2.35 -0.94 -8.32
N ALA A 45 -2.37 -0.09 -7.29
CA ALA A 45 -1.54 1.11 -7.25
C ALA A 45 -0.04 0.79 -7.23
N GLU A 46 0.38 -0.23 -6.47
CA GLU A 46 1.78 -0.67 -6.44
C GLU A 46 2.20 -1.31 -7.77
N ALA A 47 1.33 -2.11 -8.40
CA ALA A 47 1.58 -2.66 -9.73
C ALA A 47 1.78 -1.54 -10.78
N ALA A 48 0.93 -0.50 -10.73
CA ALA A 48 1.04 0.66 -11.62
C ALA A 48 2.35 1.44 -11.41
N LYS A 49 2.74 1.70 -10.16
CA LYS A 49 4.03 2.35 -9.84
C LYS A 49 5.21 1.56 -10.38
N ARG A 50 5.20 0.24 -10.20
CA ARG A 50 6.27 -0.64 -10.71
C ARG A 50 6.34 -0.62 -12.23
N GLY A 51 5.20 -0.64 -12.92
CA GLY A 51 5.14 -0.52 -14.37
C GLY A 51 5.74 0.78 -14.90
N ILE A 52 5.45 1.92 -14.25
CA ILE A 52 6.03 3.23 -14.58
C ILE A 52 7.55 3.24 -14.34
N LEU A 53 8.00 2.72 -13.19
CA LEU A 53 9.43 2.60 -12.87
C LEU A 53 10.19 1.76 -13.89
N ASP A 54 9.61 0.66 -14.36
CA ASP A 54 10.23 -0.20 -15.37
C ASP A 54 10.27 0.45 -16.75
N GLN A 55 9.26 1.25 -17.11
CA GLN A 55 9.27 2.06 -18.33
C GLN A 55 10.39 3.12 -18.29
N HIS A 56 10.54 3.85 -17.17
CA HIS A 56 11.63 4.80 -16.99
C HIS A 56 13.01 4.14 -17.06
N LYS A 57 13.19 2.96 -16.45
CA LYS A 57 14.44 2.19 -16.55
C LYS A 57 14.76 1.79 -17.99
N LYS A 58 13.76 1.38 -18.78
CA LYS A 58 13.95 1.04 -20.20
C LYS A 58 14.38 2.27 -21.02
N LEU A 59 13.74 3.41 -20.80
CA LEU A 59 14.08 4.66 -21.49
C LEU A 59 15.50 5.14 -21.17
N VAL A 60 15.90 5.07 -19.89
CA VAL A 60 17.28 5.41 -19.47
C VAL A 60 18.29 4.46 -20.12
N LYS A 61 18.07 3.14 -20.06
CA LYS A 61 18.96 2.16 -20.71
C LYS A 61 19.12 2.37 -22.21
N GLN A 62 18.03 2.67 -22.92
CA GLN A 62 18.07 2.95 -24.36
C GLN A 62 18.83 4.24 -24.66
N SER A 63 18.65 5.27 -23.84
CA SER A 63 19.34 6.56 -23.98
C SER A 63 20.85 6.41 -23.76
N SER A 64 21.26 5.70 -22.71
CA SER A 64 22.68 5.41 -22.43
C SER A 64 23.32 4.55 -23.52
N ALA A 65 22.61 3.52 -24.02
CA ALA A 65 23.09 2.70 -25.13
C ALA A 65 23.24 3.49 -26.45
N ARG A 66 22.42 4.51 -26.66
CA ARG A 66 22.49 5.39 -27.85
C ARG A 66 23.66 6.37 -27.78
N ILE A 67 23.98 6.87 -26.59
CA ILE A 67 25.13 7.75 -26.34
C ILE A 67 26.44 6.95 -26.53
N ALA A 68 26.52 5.73 -25.98
CA ALA A 68 27.69 4.86 -26.11
C ALA A 68 28.00 4.41 -27.55
N ARG A 69 27.06 4.52 -28.49
CA ARG A 69 27.28 4.24 -29.93
C ARG A 69 27.70 5.46 -30.76
N LYS A 70 27.64 6.66 -30.18
CA LYS A 70 28.00 7.92 -30.84
C LYS A 70 29.34 8.51 -30.36
N SER A 71 29.93 7.94 -29.30
CA SER A 71 31.32 8.15 -28.88
C SER A 71 32.19 7.03 -29.44
#